data_AF-A0A953XHC5-F1
#
_entry.id   AF-A0A953XHC5-F1
#
_cell.length_a   1.000
_cell.length_b   1.000
_cell.length_c   1.000
_cell.angle_alpha   90.00
_cell.angle_beta   90.00
_cell.angle_gamma   90.00
#
_symmetry.space_group_name_H-M   'P 1'
#
loop_
_entity.id
_entity.type
_entity.pdbx_description
1 polymer ?
#
loop_
_entity_poly.entity_id
_entity_poly.type
_entity_poly.pdbx_seq_one_letter_code
_entity_poly.pdbx_strand_id
1 'polypeptide(L)' 'MKTTILTLLIALFAVPLFAGEKLPEGPPWKQDLQEAVKEALAGDKPIFLYFTKTY' A
#
# COMPACT_ATOMS: atom_id res chain seq x y z
N MET A 1 36.10 16.34 -25.53
CA MET A 1 34.70 15.91 -25.78
C MET A 1 34.65 14.39 -25.66
N LYS A 2 34.35 13.88 -24.45
CA LYS A 2 34.21 12.44 -24.19
C LYS A 2 33.07 12.23 -23.20
N THR A 3 31.93 11.82 -23.76
CA THR A 3 30.95 10.87 -23.19
C THR A 3 30.65 11.00 -21.69
N THR A 4 29.67 11.84 -21.35
CA THR A 4 29.07 11.91 -20.01
C THR A 4 27.56 11.64 -20.12
N ILE A 5 27.17 10.56 -20.78
CA ILE A 5 25.76 10.15 -20.89
C ILE A 5 25.71 8.62 -20.79
N LEU A 6 26.04 8.07 -19.62
CA LEU A 6 25.80 6.64 -19.36
C LEU A 6 25.64 6.34 -17.87
N THR A 7 24.94 7.20 -17.13
CA THR A 7 24.75 6.97 -15.68
C THR A 7 23.40 7.48 -15.18
N LEU A 8 22.34 7.38 -16.00
CA LEU A 8 20.99 7.81 -15.62
C LEU A 8 19.91 6.73 -15.86
N LEU A 9 20.27 5.45 -15.94
CA LEU A 9 19.32 4.41 -16.35
C LEU A 9 19.11 3.25 -15.35
N ILE A 10 19.62 3.33 -14.11
CA ILE A 10 19.60 2.19 -13.18
C ILE A 10 18.81 2.45 -11.87
N ALA A 11 18.24 3.65 -11.69
CA ALA A 11 17.52 3.98 -10.45
C ALA A 11 16.01 3.67 -10.46
N LEU A 12 15.46 3.05 -11.50
CA LEU A 12 14.00 2.84 -11.63
C LEU A 12 13.50 1.46 -11.16
N PHE A 13 14.35 0.58 -10.64
CA PHE A 13 14.02 -0.84 -10.40
C PHE A 13 14.04 -1.29 -8.93
N ALA A 14 13.83 -0.38 -7.98
CA ALA A 14 13.81 -0.73 -6.55
C ALA A 14 12.50 -0.35 -5.86
N VAL A 15 11.34 -0.51 -6.52
CA VAL A 15 10.08 -0.61 -5.77
C VAL A 15 9.97 -2.06 -5.30
N PRO A 16 10.10 -2.35 -4.00
CA PRO A 16 9.73 -3.67 -3.48
C PRO A 16 8.22 -3.82 -3.64
N LEU A 17 7.80 -4.33 -4.80
CA LEU A 17 6.47 -4.89 -5.01
C LEU A 17 6.35 -6.08 -4.03
N PHE A 18 5.41 -5.95 -3.09
CA PHE A 18 4.97 -6.99 -2.16
C PHE A 18 5.89 -7.32 -0.98
N ALA A 19 6.34 -6.31 -0.25
CA ALA A 19 6.31 -6.48 1.21
C ALA A 19 4.85 -6.34 1.61
N GLY A 20 4.09 -7.44 1.59
CA GLY A 20 2.68 -7.43 1.95
C GLY A 20 2.54 -6.75 3.31
N GLU A 21 1.87 -5.59 3.34
CA GLU A 21 1.65 -4.86 4.57
C GLU A 21 1.11 -5.83 5.61
N LYS A 22 1.79 -5.90 6.75
CA LYS A 22 1.39 -6.77 7.84
C LYS A 22 -0.04 -6.38 8.20
N LEU A 23 -0.97 -7.32 8.06
CA LEU A 23 -2.36 -7.13 8.43
C LEU A 23 -2.43 -6.57 9.85
N PRO A 24 -3.25 -5.55 10.11
CA PRO A 24 -3.48 -5.11 11.47
C PRO A 24 -4.00 -6.30 12.28
N GLU A 25 -3.26 -6.66 13.33
CA GLU A 25 -3.60 -7.80 14.19
C GLU A 25 -4.82 -7.44 15.05
N GLY A 26 -5.91 -8.16 14.82
CA GLY A 26 -7.09 -8.16 15.69
C GLY A 26 -8.11 -7.03 15.46
N PRO A 27 -9.27 -7.12 16.12
CA PRO A 27 -10.35 -6.15 16.03
C PRO A 27 -10.00 -4.78 16.67
N PRO A 28 -10.74 -3.70 16.31
CA PRO A 28 -11.95 -3.72 15.49
C PRO A 28 -11.69 -3.41 14.01
N TRP A 29 -12.07 -4.36 13.14
CA TRP A 29 -12.22 -4.08 11.71
C TRP A 29 -13.56 -3.38 11.49
N LYS A 30 -13.54 -2.27 10.76
CA LYS A 30 -14.77 -1.60 10.33
C LYS A 30 -15.50 -2.52 9.35
N GLN A 31 -16.77 -2.82 9.61
CA GLN A 31 -17.61 -3.58 8.69
C GLN A 31 -18.18 -2.70 7.58
N ASP A 32 -18.41 -1.42 7.87
CA ASP A 32 -18.87 -0.45 6.89
C ASP A 32 -17.69 0.12 6.08
N LEU A 33 -17.76 -0.03 4.76
CA LEU A 33 -16.72 0.43 3.85
C LEU A 33 -16.64 1.96 3.78
N GLN A 34 -17.78 2.67 3.84
CA GLN A 34 -17.80 4.13 3.73
C GLN A 34 -17.16 4.79 4.96
N GLU A 35 -17.44 4.25 6.15
CA GLU A 35 -16.82 4.70 7.39
C GLU A 35 -15.30 4.47 7.36
N ALA A 36 -14.86 3.29 6.93
CA ALA A 36 -13.44 2.96 6.80
C ALA A 36 -12.73 3.89 5.80
N VAL A 37 -13.37 4.21 4.66
CA VAL A 37 -12.85 5.15 3.67
C VAL A 37 -12.72 6.55 4.23
N LYS A 38 -13.74 7.03 4.95
CA LYS A 38 -13.72 8.36 5.55
C LYS A 38 -12.57 8.52 6.56
N GLU A 39 -12.35 7.52 7.40
CA GLU A 39 -11.25 7.52 8.39
C GLU A 39 -9.87 7.43 7.72
N ALA A 40 -9.73 6.59 6.69
CA ALA A 40 -8.50 6.45 5.94
C ALA A 40 -8.10 7.76 5.23
N LEU A 41 -9.06 8.43 4.59
CA LEU A 41 -8.84 9.73 3.96
C LEU A 41 -8.52 10.83 4.99
N ALA A 42 -9.17 10.82 6.14
CA ALA A 42 -8.91 11.79 7.20
C ALA A 42 -7.53 11.59 7.86
N GLY A 43 -7.06 10.34 7.93
CA GLY A 43 -5.80 9.98 8.56
C GLY A 43 -4.60 9.84 7.61
N ASP A 44 -4.79 10.02 6.30
CA ASP A 44 -3.81 9.69 5.26
C ASP A 44 -3.26 8.25 5.42
N LYS A 45 -4.17 7.30 5.68
CA LYS A 45 -3.85 5.89 5.92
C LYS A 45 -4.31 5.01 4.76
N PRO A 46 -3.57 3.93 4.44
CA PRO A 46 -4.06 2.92 3.51
C PRO A 46 -5.28 2.17 4.07
N ILE A 47 -6.12 1.65 3.17
CA ILE A 47 -7.27 0.80 3.51
C ILE A 47 -6.92 -0.65 3.24
N PHE A 48 -7.14 -1.52 4.21
CA PHE A 48 -7.04 -2.97 4.04
C PHE A 48 -8.44 -3.59 3.95
N LEU A 49 -8.73 -4.31 2.86
CA LEU A 49 -10.00 -5.02 2.67
C LEU A 49 -9.80 -6.52 2.91
N TYR A 50 -10.56 -7.07 3.86
CA TYR A 50 -10.56 -8.49 4.19
C TYR A 50 -11.92 -9.10 3.86
N PHE A 51 -11.93 -10.12 3.00
CA PHE A 51 -13.12 -10.89 2.67
C PHE A 51 -13.05 -12.25 3.35
N THR A 52 -14.08 -12.58 4.13
CA THR A 52 -14.27 -13.93 4.68
C THR A 52 -15.36 -14.67 3.90
N LYS A 53 -15.27 -16.00 3.85
CA LYS A 53 -16.37 -16.82 3.36
C LYS A 53 -17.38 -17.00 4.49
N THR A 54 -18.60 -16.49 4.32
CA THR A 54 -19.72 -16.88 5.17
C THR A 54 -20.24 -18.21 4.64
N TYR A 55 -20.23 -19.25 5.48
CA TYR A 55 -20.73 -20.58 5.16
C TYR A 55 -22.26 -20.58 4.98
#